data_AF-A0A9Q7TSF0-F1
#
_entry.id   AF-A0A9Q7TSF0-F1
#
_cell.length_a   1.000
_cell.length_b   1.000
_cell.length_c   1.000
_cell.angle_alpha   90.00
_cell.angle_beta   90.00
_cell.angle_gamma   90.00
#
_symmetry.space_group_name_H-M   'P 1'
#
loop_
_entity.id
_entity.type
_entity.pdbx_description
1 polymer ?
#
loop_
_entity_poly.entity_id
_entity_poly.type
_entity_poly.pdbx_seq_one_letter_code
_entity_poly.pdbx_strand_id
1 'polypeptide(L)'
;MVDVEKPTTTTTPTQISPPKDSDAFYAPPTSSYYFGPPIPTSAFGEPVTGTPTIHLAKEIVRVERDYSAGELPQFHSSFPLELEGRISPTAFGEIINDLNSALISAHNPTKTWIDNSAAILSFYLTSLVFGTHYQREMKELEEWIGKTNKEQLEKVGLRMKNPKGCGWQFVEIEYF
;
A
#
# COMPACT_ATOMS: atom_id res chain seq x y z
N MET A 1 -54.56 -16.07 15.21
CA MET A 1 -53.95 -17.30 14.66
C MET A 1 -53.49 -17.02 13.25
N VAL A 2 -52.25 -16.55 13.09
CA VAL A 2 -51.24 -17.05 12.14
C VAL A 2 -49.91 -16.47 12.64
N ASP A 3 -49.15 -17.30 13.36
CA ASP A 3 -47.78 -16.98 13.78
C ASP A 3 -46.87 -16.96 12.54
N VAL A 4 -46.10 -15.88 12.37
CA VAL A 4 -45.12 -15.73 11.29
C VAL A 4 -43.77 -16.18 11.83
N GLU A 5 -43.36 -17.37 11.43
CA GLU A 5 -42.10 -18.02 11.79
C GLU A 5 -40.91 -17.29 11.14
N LYS A 6 -39.92 -16.92 11.95
CA LYS A 6 -38.69 -16.23 11.53
C LYS A 6 -37.61 -17.29 11.29
N PRO A 7 -36.91 -17.31 10.14
CA PRO A 7 -35.92 -18.35 9.88
C PRO A 7 -34.64 -18.12 10.70
N THR A 8 -34.45 -18.98 11.70
CA THR A 8 -33.20 -19.18 12.44
C THR A 8 -32.22 -19.91 11.53
N THR A 9 -31.18 -19.21 11.05
CA THR A 9 -30.01 -19.89 10.46
C THR A 9 -28.99 -20.10 11.57
N THR A 10 -29.00 -21.31 12.12
CA THR A 10 -27.97 -21.82 13.04
C THR A 10 -26.70 -22.09 12.23
N THR A 11 -25.72 -21.19 12.29
CA THR A 11 -24.38 -21.45 11.77
C THR A 11 -23.46 -21.77 12.95
N THR A 12 -23.23 -23.06 13.16
CA THR A 12 -22.27 -23.62 14.11
C THR A 12 -20.88 -23.01 13.88
N PRO A 13 -20.21 -22.43 14.89
CA PRO A 13 -18.84 -21.98 14.73
C PRO A 13 -17.92 -23.20 14.70
N THR A 14 -17.42 -23.54 13.52
CA THR A 14 -16.37 -24.56 13.39
C THR A 14 -15.07 -23.93 13.90
N GLN A 15 -14.67 -24.30 15.12
CA GLN A 15 -13.34 -23.96 15.64
C GLN A 15 -12.28 -24.68 14.81
N ILE A 16 -11.51 -23.94 14.04
CA ILE A 16 -10.36 -24.44 13.30
C ILE A 16 -9.19 -24.47 14.29
N SER A 17 -8.74 -25.67 14.62
CA SER A 17 -7.51 -25.89 15.39
C SER A 17 -6.30 -25.60 14.51
N PRO A 18 -5.19 -25.05 15.06
CA PRO A 18 -4.02 -24.72 14.27
C PRO A 18 -3.40 -25.99 13.66
N PRO A 19 -2.98 -25.96 12.38
CA PRO A 19 -2.41 -27.12 11.71
C PRO A 19 -1.02 -27.43 12.29
N LYS A 20 -0.77 -28.72 12.48
CA LYS A 20 0.49 -29.29 13.01
C LYS A 20 1.61 -29.10 11.99
N ASP A 21 2.71 -28.50 12.44
CA ASP A 21 3.95 -28.26 11.69
C ASP A 21 4.50 -29.52 11.00
N SER A 22 4.62 -29.47 9.67
CA SER A 22 5.81 -29.90 8.91
C SER A 22 5.72 -29.66 7.41
N ASP A 23 4.53 -29.43 6.84
CA ASP A 23 4.34 -29.07 5.41
C ASP A 23 3.31 -27.94 5.25
N ALA A 24 3.55 -26.81 5.94
CA ALA A 24 2.65 -25.66 5.86
C ALA A 24 2.75 -24.97 4.48
N PHE A 25 1.99 -25.47 3.51
CA PHE A 25 1.68 -24.73 2.29
C PHE A 25 0.82 -23.52 2.69
N TYR A 26 1.46 -22.36 2.92
CA TYR A 26 0.74 -21.11 3.06
C TYR A 26 0.00 -20.85 1.74
N ALA A 27 -1.30 -20.59 1.83
CA ALA A 27 -2.04 -20.12 0.68
C ALA A 27 -1.34 -18.85 0.14
N PRO A 28 -1.24 -18.68 -1.19
CA PRO A 28 -0.66 -17.47 -1.73
C PRO A 28 -1.43 -16.24 -1.23
N PRO A 29 -0.76 -15.11 -0.98
CA PRO A 29 -1.41 -13.89 -0.51
C PRO A 29 -2.50 -13.50 -1.49
N THR A 30 -3.70 -13.31 -0.97
CA THR A 30 -4.81 -12.79 -1.75
C THR A 30 -4.80 -11.28 -1.67
N SER A 31 -4.88 -10.64 -2.84
CA SER A 31 -5.07 -9.19 -2.89
C SER A 31 -6.56 -8.86 -2.92
N SER A 32 -7.00 -8.00 -2.01
CA SER A 32 -8.38 -7.54 -1.89
C SER A 32 -8.46 -6.02 -2.07
N TYR A 33 -9.61 -5.56 -2.56
CA TYR A 33 -9.97 -4.16 -2.54
C TYR A 33 -10.81 -3.89 -1.30
N TYR A 34 -10.63 -2.73 -0.68
CA TYR A 34 -11.35 -2.32 0.53
C TYR A 34 -12.84 -1.96 0.31
N PHE A 35 -13.50 -2.53 -0.69
CA PHE A 35 -14.88 -2.16 -0.95
C PHE A 35 -15.84 -2.88 0.00
N GLY A 36 -16.16 -2.23 1.13
CA GLY A 36 -17.16 -2.70 2.09
C GLY A 36 -16.56 -3.34 3.34
N PRO A 37 -17.38 -4.06 4.13
CA PRO A 37 -16.90 -4.72 5.34
C PRO A 37 -15.91 -5.85 5.01
N PRO A 38 -14.89 -6.08 5.84
CA PRO A 38 -13.92 -7.13 5.62
C PRO A 38 -14.62 -8.50 5.60
N ILE A 39 -14.23 -9.34 4.64
CA ILE A 39 -14.76 -10.70 4.53
C ILE A 39 -14.30 -11.54 5.74
N PRO A 40 -15.09 -12.53 6.19
CA PRO A 40 -14.72 -13.35 7.36
C PRO A 40 -13.41 -14.15 7.20
N THR A 41 -12.90 -14.26 5.98
CA THR A 41 -11.65 -14.95 5.63
C THR A 41 -10.45 -14.01 5.47
N SER A 42 -10.63 -12.70 5.70
CA SER A 42 -9.56 -11.69 5.68
C SER A 42 -8.66 -11.85 6.92
N ALA A 43 -7.41 -11.41 6.82
CA ALA A 43 -6.47 -11.37 7.94
C ALA A 43 -6.81 -10.28 8.98
N PHE A 44 -7.96 -9.61 8.81
CA PHE A 44 -8.45 -8.55 9.67
C PHE A 44 -8.48 -8.94 11.16
N GLY A 45 -7.82 -8.13 12.00
CA GLY A 45 -7.78 -8.33 13.46
C GLY A 45 -6.88 -9.45 13.95
N GLU A 46 -6.19 -10.18 13.07
CA GLU A 46 -5.22 -11.20 13.48
C GLU A 46 -3.96 -10.56 14.10
N PRO A 47 -3.26 -11.25 15.02
CA PRO A 47 -1.98 -10.78 15.55
C PRO A 47 -0.87 -10.83 14.49
N VAL A 48 0.17 -9.99 14.69
CA VAL A 48 1.38 -10.00 13.85
C VAL A 48 2.01 -11.38 13.94
N THR A 49 2.06 -12.11 12.83
CA THR A 49 2.54 -13.49 12.81
C THR A 49 3.88 -13.62 12.07
N GLY A 50 4.18 -12.71 11.15
CA GLY A 50 5.39 -12.72 10.34
C GLY A 50 6.26 -11.46 10.44
N THR A 51 7.56 -11.64 10.19
CA THR A 51 8.46 -10.53 9.88
C THR A 51 8.43 -10.24 8.37
N PRO A 52 8.20 -9.00 7.93
CA PRO A 52 8.04 -8.64 6.51
C PRO A 52 9.17 -9.05 5.55
N THR A 53 10.38 -9.25 6.06
CA THR A 53 11.55 -9.61 5.24
C THR A 53 11.67 -11.12 4.96
N ILE A 54 11.07 -11.96 5.80
CA ILE A 54 11.29 -13.42 5.80
C ILE A 54 10.02 -14.16 5.38
N HIS A 55 8.87 -13.66 5.82
CA HIS A 55 7.59 -14.32 5.64
C HIS A 55 6.81 -13.73 4.47
N LEU A 56 5.90 -14.54 3.93
CA LEU A 56 4.93 -14.08 2.94
C LEU A 56 3.83 -13.27 3.64
N ALA A 57 3.33 -12.23 2.97
CA ALA A 57 2.16 -11.50 3.45
C ALA A 57 0.96 -12.44 3.53
N LYS A 58 0.09 -12.23 4.52
CA LYS A 58 -1.20 -12.91 4.61
C LYS A 58 -2.20 -12.34 3.62
N GLU A 59 -2.24 -11.02 3.53
CA GLU A 59 -3.16 -10.27 2.70
C GLU A 59 -2.45 -9.05 2.12
N ILE A 60 -2.87 -8.65 0.92
CA ILE A 60 -2.37 -7.44 0.26
C ILE A 60 -3.56 -6.49 0.08
N VAL A 61 -3.55 -5.39 0.82
CA VAL A 61 -4.55 -4.34 0.71
C VAL A 61 -4.10 -3.36 -0.36
N ARG A 62 -4.97 -3.10 -1.35
CA ARG A 62 -4.69 -2.15 -2.42
C ARG A 62 -5.44 -0.83 -2.22
N VAL A 63 -4.68 0.26 -2.19
CA VAL A 63 -5.21 1.63 -2.18
C VAL A 63 -5.18 2.16 -3.61
N GLU A 64 -6.35 2.50 -4.14
CA GLU A 64 -6.52 2.93 -5.53
C GLU A 64 -5.96 4.34 -5.79
N ARG A 65 -5.52 4.55 -7.04
CA ARG A 65 -5.17 5.88 -7.56
C ARG A 65 -6.41 6.77 -7.59
N ASP A 66 -6.25 8.01 -7.15
CA ASP A 66 -7.25 9.06 -7.27
C ASP A 66 -7.15 9.75 -8.64
N TYR A 67 -8.17 9.58 -9.48
CA TYR A 67 -8.22 10.17 -10.82
C TYR A 67 -8.74 11.62 -10.84
N SER A 68 -9.06 12.21 -9.69
CA SER A 68 -9.64 13.56 -9.61
C SER A 68 -8.72 14.66 -10.14
N ALA A 69 -7.39 14.52 -10.00
CA ALA A 69 -6.39 15.42 -10.55
C ALA A 69 -5.92 15.06 -11.98
N GLY A 70 -6.61 14.14 -12.66
CA GLY A 70 -6.32 13.73 -14.04
C GLY A 70 -5.07 12.85 -14.17
N GLU A 71 -4.05 13.35 -14.87
CA GLU A 71 -2.86 12.58 -15.25
C GLU A 71 -1.81 12.46 -14.13
N LEU A 72 -1.86 13.33 -13.12
CA LEU A 72 -0.92 13.27 -12.01
C LEU A 72 -1.19 12.02 -11.16
N PRO A 73 -0.20 11.14 -10.92
CA PRO A 73 -0.38 10.01 -10.01
C PRO A 73 -0.53 10.52 -8.57
N GLN A 74 -1.69 10.24 -7.98
CA GLN A 74 -2.03 10.52 -6.59
C GLN A 74 -2.91 9.38 -6.08
N PHE A 75 -2.96 9.17 -4.78
CA PHE A 75 -3.72 8.08 -4.15
C PHE A 75 -4.79 8.62 -3.22
N HIS A 76 -5.90 7.88 -3.10
CA HIS A 76 -6.96 8.22 -2.16
C HIS A 76 -6.48 8.07 -0.71
N SER A 77 -6.75 9.09 0.11
CA SER A 77 -6.48 9.08 1.56
C SER A 77 -7.58 8.40 2.37
N SER A 78 -8.55 7.77 1.72
CA SER A 78 -9.60 6.98 2.37
C SER A 78 -8.99 5.79 3.11
N PHE A 79 -9.26 5.71 4.41
CA PHE A 79 -8.70 4.68 5.27
C PHE A 79 -9.30 3.29 4.97
N PRO A 80 -8.47 2.28 4.66
CA PRO A 80 -8.94 0.91 4.51
C PRO A 80 -9.22 0.25 5.87
N LEU A 81 -10.41 -0.32 6.07
CA LEU A 81 -10.76 -0.93 7.36
C LEU A 81 -9.98 -2.22 7.59
N GLU A 82 -9.43 -2.90 6.60
CA GLU A 82 -8.56 -4.07 6.85
C GLU A 82 -7.32 -3.71 7.67
N LEU A 83 -6.90 -2.44 7.63
CA LEU A 83 -5.77 -1.93 8.41
C LEU A 83 -6.18 -1.42 9.80
N GLU A 84 -7.47 -1.42 10.12
CA GLU A 84 -7.97 -1.03 11.44
C GLU A 84 -7.37 -1.93 12.52
N GLY A 85 -6.89 -1.31 13.60
CA GLY A 85 -6.19 -1.99 14.70
C GLY A 85 -4.68 -2.14 14.51
N ARG A 86 -4.13 -1.94 13.30
CA ARG A 86 -2.66 -1.92 13.08
C ARG A 86 -2.10 -0.50 12.97
N ILE A 87 -2.78 0.38 12.26
CA ILE A 87 -2.37 1.78 12.07
C ILE A 87 -3.56 2.71 12.30
N SER A 88 -3.31 3.91 12.83
CA SER A 88 -4.36 4.90 13.01
C SER A 88 -4.75 5.52 11.66
N PRO A 89 -6.03 5.89 11.47
CA PRO A 89 -6.46 6.59 10.25
C PRO A 89 -5.69 7.88 9.99
N THR A 90 -5.31 8.60 11.04
CA THR A 90 -4.49 9.81 10.94
C THR A 90 -3.10 9.51 10.39
N ALA A 91 -2.40 8.52 10.95
CA ALA A 91 -1.05 8.16 10.50
C ALA A 91 -1.06 7.64 9.06
N PHE A 92 -2.07 6.84 8.69
CA PHE A 92 -2.25 6.41 7.31
C PHE A 92 -2.48 7.61 6.36
N GLY A 93 -3.36 8.55 6.75
CA GLY A 93 -3.61 9.76 5.98
C GLY A 93 -2.36 10.63 5.79
N GLU A 94 -1.53 10.77 6.83
CA GLU A 94 -0.24 11.47 6.77
C GLU A 94 0.72 10.80 5.78
N ILE A 95 0.88 9.48 5.85
CA ILE A 95 1.73 8.71 4.92
C ILE A 95 1.28 8.91 3.47
N ILE A 96 -0.03 8.79 3.19
CA ILE A 96 -0.55 8.97 1.83
C ILE A 96 -0.40 10.41 1.36
N ASN A 97 -0.57 11.39 2.25
CA ASN A 97 -0.39 12.80 1.91
C ASN A 97 1.07 13.14 1.58
N ASP A 98 2.02 12.60 2.34
CA ASP A 98 3.46 12.75 2.08
C ASP A 98 3.86 12.08 0.75
N LEU A 99 3.35 10.88 0.49
CA LEU A 99 3.51 10.17 -0.78
C LEU A 99 2.99 11.02 -1.96
N ASN A 100 1.78 11.55 -1.83
CA ASN A 100 1.17 12.41 -2.85
C ASN A 100 1.98 13.70 -3.04
N SER A 101 2.49 14.30 -1.96
CA SER A 101 3.33 15.51 -2.02
C SER A 101 4.63 15.27 -2.79
N ALA A 102 5.28 14.13 -2.57
CA ALA A 102 6.47 13.73 -3.32
C ALA A 102 6.16 13.51 -4.81
N LEU A 103 5.02 12.90 -5.13
CA LEU A 103 4.60 12.69 -6.53
C LEU A 103 4.26 13.99 -7.25
N ILE A 104 3.62 14.95 -6.55
CA ILE A 104 3.36 16.31 -7.04
C ILE A 104 4.70 17.02 -7.33
N SER A 105 5.67 16.94 -6.42
CA SER A 105 7.01 17.53 -6.62
C SER A 105 7.70 16.96 -7.85
N ALA A 106 7.68 15.62 -7.99
CA ALA A 106 8.34 14.92 -9.09
C ALA A 106 7.79 15.30 -10.48
N HIS A 107 6.49 15.58 -10.59
CA HIS A 107 5.83 15.95 -11.86
C HIS A 107 5.75 17.47 -12.08
N ASN A 108 6.59 18.27 -11.41
CA ASN A 108 6.62 19.71 -11.62
C ASN A 108 7.14 20.05 -13.04
N PRO A 109 6.32 20.69 -13.91
CA PRO A 109 6.69 20.95 -15.30
C PRO A 109 7.81 21.99 -15.41
N THR A 110 7.84 22.97 -14.50
CA THR A 110 8.85 24.04 -14.51
C THR A 110 10.24 23.48 -14.22
N LYS A 111 10.36 22.61 -13.20
CA LYS A 111 11.62 21.95 -12.87
C LYS A 111 12.09 21.04 -14.01
N THR A 112 11.16 20.29 -14.61
CA THR A 112 11.44 19.44 -15.76
C THR A 112 11.91 20.24 -16.97
N TRP A 113 11.32 21.41 -17.23
CA TRP A 113 11.73 22.29 -18.32
C TRP A 113 13.14 22.86 -18.13
N ILE A 114 13.49 23.27 -16.91
CA ILE A 114 14.84 23.74 -16.57
C ILE A 114 15.85 22.61 -16.78
N ASP A 115 15.56 21.41 -16.27
CA ASP A 115 16.42 20.24 -16.37
C ASP A 115 16.66 19.85 -17.84
N ASN A 116 15.59 19.80 -18.64
CA ASN A 116 15.70 19.53 -20.08
C ASN A 116 16.48 20.62 -20.83
N SER A 117 16.30 21.90 -20.48
CA SER A 117 17.05 23.00 -21.08
C SER A 117 18.55 22.87 -20.77
N ALA A 118 18.90 22.55 -19.52
CA ALA A 118 20.28 22.29 -19.11
C ALA A 118 20.86 21.05 -19.79
N ALA A 119 20.06 19.99 -19.97
CA ALA A 119 20.46 18.81 -20.72
C ALA A 119 20.79 19.16 -22.17
N ILE A 120 19.93 19.90 -22.87
CA ILE A 120 20.19 20.29 -24.27
C ILE A 120 21.44 21.18 -24.38
N LEU A 121 21.58 22.19 -23.51
CA LEU A 121 22.74 23.10 -23.51
C LEU A 121 24.07 22.39 -23.22
N SER A 122 24.02 21.29 -22.46
CA SER A 122 25.20 20.48 -22.09
C SER A 122 25.41 19.27 -23.00
N PHE A 123 24.69 19.14 -24.12
CA PHE A 123 24.69 17.92 -24.95
C PHE A 123 24.43 16.64 -24.14
N TYR A 124 23.47 16.70 -23.23
CA TYR A 124 23.04 15.67 -22.28
C TYR A 124 24.08 15.23 -21.24
N LEU A 125 25.23 15.91 -21.14
CA LEU A 125 26.26 15.57 -20.16
C LEU A 125 25.76 15.72 -18.72
N THR A 126 24.96 16.75 -18.43
CA THR A 126 24.34 16.96 -17.12
C THR A 126 23.42 15.80 -16.73
N SER A 127 22.56 15.35 -17.65
CA SER A 127 21.64 14.24 -17.39
C SER A 127 22.39 12.92 -17.19
N LEU A 128 23.56 12.75 -17.82
CA LEU A 128 24.39 11.56 -17.65
C LEU A 128 25.06 11.53 -16.26
N VAL A 129 25.50 12.68 -15.76
CA VAL A 129 26.21 12.78 -14.47
C VAL A 129 25.24 12.83 -13.27
N PHE A 130 24.16 13.60 -13.37
CA PHE A 130 23.26 13.90 -12.25
C PHE A 130 21.91 13.18 -12.31
N GLY A 131 21.58 12.54 -13.43
CA GLY A 131 20.24 12.02 -13.69
C GLY A 131 19.23 13.16 -13.95
N THR A 132 18.01 12.79 -14.33
CA THR A 132 16.93 13.77 -14.53
C THR A 132 16.31 14.19 -13.20
N HIS A 133 15.63 15.34 -13.20
CA HIS A 133 14.83 15.82 -12.09
C HIS A 133 13.90 14.72 -11.54
N TYR A 134 13.16 14.05 -12.44
CA TYR A 134 12.24 12.99 -12.07
C TYR A 134 12.97 11.79 -11.44
N GLN A 135 14.11 11.36 -12.00
CA GLN A 135 14.88 10.24 -11.43
C GLN A 135 15.36 10.52 -10.01
N ARG A 136 15.78 11.76 -9.74
CA ARG A 136 16.21 12.19 -8.41
C ARG A 136 15.07 12.18 -7.40
N GLU A 137 13.94 12.78 -7.75
CA GLU A 137 12.75 12.80 -6.88
C GLU A 137 12.21 11.39 -6.63
N MET A 138 12.26 10.50 -7.63
CA MET A 138 11.88 9.09 -7.45
C MET A 138 12.83 8.33 -6.52
N LYS A 139 14.12 8.64 -6.54
CA LYS A 139 15.10 8.06 -5.62
C LYS A 139 14.84 8.52 -4.18
N GLU A 140 14.60 9.81 -3.98
CA GLU A 140 14.22 10.36 -2.68
C GLU A 140 12.91 9.75 -2.16
N LEU A 141 11.94 9.54 -3.05
CA LEU A 141 10.70 8.85 -2.72
C LEU A 141 10.94 7.40 -2.28
N GLU A 142 11.79 6.64 -2.99
CA GLU A 142 12.12 5.26 -2.63
C GLU A 142 12.83 5.16 -1.28
N GLU A 143 13.75 6.09 -1.00
CA GLU A 143 14.40 6.21 0.31
C GLU A 143 13.40 6.55 1.42
N TRP A 144 12.47 7.48 1.15
CA TRP A 144 11.38 7.83 2.08
C TRP A 144 10.46 6.63 2.35
N ILE A 145 10.03 5.89 1.32
CA ILE A 145 9.23 4.66 1.49
C ILE A 145 9.97 3.66 2.37
N GLY A 146 11.26 3.43 2.11
CA GLY A 146 12.09 2.54 2.90
C GLY A 146 12.22 2.97 4.36
N LYS A 147 12.32 4.28 4.62
CA LYS A 147 12.36 4.84 5.97
C LYS A 147 11.01 4.69 6.68
N THR A 148 9.91 5.08 6.06
CA THR A 148 8.54 4.94 6.60
C THR A 148 8.21 3.49 6.91
N ASN A 149 8.62 2.56 6.05
CA ASN A 149 8.48 1.12 6.31
C ASN A 149 9.17 0.73 7.62
N LYS A 150 10.45 1.05 7.80
CA LYS A 150 11.21 0.68 9.00
C LYS A 150 10.73 1.39 10.27
N GLU A 151 10.36 2.66 10.16
CA GLU A 151 10.05 3.50 11.31
C GLU A 151 8.62 3.34 11.81
N GLN A 152 7.66 3.07 10.93
CA GLN A 152 6.23 3.05 11.26
C GLN A 152 5.58 1.71 10.90
N LEU A 153 5.67 1.26 9.65
CA LEU A 153 4.84 0.15 9.16
C LEU A 153 5.31 -1.23 9.65
N GLU A 154 6.61 -1.52 9.59
CA GLU A 154 7.14 -2.84 9.97
C GLU A 154 6.93 -3.13 11.47
N LYS A 155 6.88 -2.09 12.32
CA LYS A 155 6.58 -2.21 13.75
C LYS A 155 5.15 -2.68 14.03
N VAL A 156 4.23 -2.43 13.11
CA VAL A 156 2.82 -2.83 13.20
C VAL A 156 2.49 -4.03 12.31
N GLY A 157 3.51 -4.69 11.74
CA GLY A 157 3.35 -5.83 10.85
C GLY A 157 2.77 -5.46 9.49
N LEU A 158 3.01 -4.23 9.03
CA LEU A 158 2.63 -3.75 7.71
C LEU A 158 3.89 -3.44 6.89
N ARG A 159 3.77 -3.48 5.56
CA ARG A 159 4.83 -3.01 4.67
C ARG A 159 4.21 -2.42 3.42
N MET A 160 4.64 -1.22 3.07
CA MET A 160 4.25 -0.59 1.81
C MET A 160 5.23 -0.98 0.72
N LYS A 161 4.73 -1.53 -0.38
CA LYS A 161 5.52 -1.81 -1.57
C LYS A 161 5.61 -0.57 -2.45
N ASN A 162 6.72 -0.42 -3.17
CA ASN A 162 6.91 0.72 -4.06
C ASN A 162 5.86 0.70 -5.20
N PRO A 163 4.99 1.72 -5.30
CA PRO A 163 3.91 1.76 -6.29
C PRO A 163 4.41 1.89 -7.75
N LYS A 164 5.69 2.22 -7.95
CA LYS A 164 6.33 2.18 -9.28
C LYS A 164 6.24 0.81 -9.94
N GLY A 165 6.31 -0.27 -9.17
CA GLY A 165 6.21 -1.64 -9.69
C GLY A 165 4.85 -1.97 -10.32
N CYS A 166 3.81 -1.24 -9.93
CA CYS A 166 2.43 -1.40 -10.39
C CYS A 166 2.02 -0.25 -11.33
N GLY A 167 2.99 0.52 -11.84
CA GLY A 167 2.72 1.65 -12.74
C GLY A 167 1.91 2.78 -12.09
N TRP A 168 1.99 2.96 -10.77
CA TRP A 168 1.26 3.99 -10.01
C TRP A 168 -0.26 3.83 -10.02
N GLN A 169 -0.78 2.66 -10.39
CA GLN A 169 -2.22 2.40 -10.40
C GLN A 169 -2.79 2.22 -8.98
N PHE A 170 -1.99 1.66 -8.08
CA PHE A 170 -2.35 1.43 -6.69
C PHE A 170 -1.12 1.35 -5.80
N VAL A 171 -1.30 1.60 -4.51
CA VAL A 171 -0.33 1.29 -3.46
C VAL A 171 -0.69 -0.05 -2.86
N GLU A 172 0.27 -0.98 -2.83
CA GLU A 172 0.12 -2.28 -2.17
C GLU A 172 0.66 -2.19 -0.74
N ILE A 173 -0.20 -2.52 0.23
CA ILE A 173 0.16 -2.65 1.64
C ILE A 173 0.05 -4.12 2.01
N GLU A 174 1.19 -4.72 2.30
CA GLU A 174 1.33 -6.10 2.73
C GLU A 174 1.05 -6.21 4.22
N TYR A 175 0.20 -7.17 4.59
CA TYR A 175 -0.23 -7.46 5.96
C TYR A 175 0.44 -8.73 6.48
N PHE A 176 1.08 -8.67 7.66
CA PHE A 176 1.80 -9.79 8.30
C PHE A 176 1.30 -10.13 9.72
#